data_AF-A0A418AK36-F1
#
_entry.id   AF-A0A418AK36-F1
#
_cell.length_a   1.000
_cell.length_b   1.000
_cell.length_c   1.000
_cell.angle_alpha   90.00
_cell.angle_beta   90.00
_cell.angle_gamma   90.00
#
_symmetry.space_group_name_H-M   'P 1'
#
loop_
_entity.id
_entity.type
_entity.pdbx_description
1 polymer ?
#
loop_
_entity_poly.entity_id
_entity_poly.type
_entity_poly.pdbx_seq_one_letter_code
_entity_poly.pdbx_strand_id
1 'polypeptide(L)'
;MRQMQALFVRLDVGFALYVLLFYTRVIFIEDPVFEPISQCLFSILEGVTIFTFFNMMLLLVGGTAAAVGHMKQNNDETNDNWLLSPCKITLDRFRSRIIVFVILKPTLAAVDGWAVNQQARNPLTDSYRIVHSALAVVMVTLTVLTFLGVLRTYKELKAHISGSFKLTAKFLVVKGMLLLSTLQWSLANAIVRHWTTSELYMYSTICVAESLLLAVVYFFVFTAQEPDVPHLDSDAAPFRVASAFAVWDLFEYPVGKDVTYAAAL
;
A
#
# COMPACT_ATOMS: atom_id res chain seq x y z
N MET A 1 -1.40 -15.00 16.26
CA MET A 1 -1.22 -15.64 14.93
C MET A 1 -2.34 -15.29 13.92
N ARG A 2 -3.63 -15.39 14.26
CA ARG A 2 -4.74 -15.14 13.29
C ARG A 2 -4.76 -13.76 12.62
N GLN A 3 -4.43 -12.69 13.34
CA GLN A 3 -4.37 -11.33 12.77
C GLN A 3 -3.28 -11.20 11.70
N MET A 4 -2.10 -11.81 11.93
CA MET A 4 -0.99 -11.79 10.99
C MET A 4 -1.33 -12.54 9.70
N GLN A 5 -1.95 -13.72 9.81
CA GLN A 5 -2.44 -14.48 8.65
C GLN A 5 -3.46 -13.68 7.84
N ALA A 6 -4.39 -12.98 8.50
CA ALA A 6 -5.38 -12.15 7.82
C ALA A 6 -4.72 -11.01 7.03
N LEU A 7 -3.63 -10.42 7.52
CA LEU A 7 -2.87 -9.40 6.78
C LEU A 7 -2.13 -9.99 5.57
N PHE A 8 -1.57 -11.21 5.67
CA PHE A 8 -0.99 -11.89 4.50
C PHE A 8 -2.01 -12.16 3.41
N VAL A 9 -3.16 -12.75 3.76
CA VAL A 9 -4.24 -13.02 2.79
C VAL A 9 -4.76 -11.71 2.18
N ARG A 10 -4.80 -10.63 2.96
CA ARG A 10 -5.13 -9.28 2.44
C ARG A 10 -4.13 -8.80 1.39
N LEU A 11 -2.84 -9.02 1.61
CA LEU A 11 -1.82 -8.70 0.61
C LEU A 11 -1.99 -9.56 -0.64
N ASP A 12 -2.27 -10.86 -0.50
CA ASP A 12 -2.51 -11.76 -1.64
C ASP A 12 -3.70 -11.30 -2.48
N VAL A 13 -4.82 -11.00 -1.83
CA VAL A 13 -6.04 -10.48 -2.49
C VAL A 13 -5.76 -9.11 -3.10
N GLY A 14 -5.07 -8.22 -2.39
CA GLY A 14 -4.71 -6.89 -2.88
C GLY A 14 -3.84 -6.95 -4.14
N PHE A 15 -2.86 -7.85 -4.18
CA PHE A 15 -2.02 -8.08 -5.35
C PHE A 15 -2.79 -8.72 -6.51
N ALA A 16 -3.64 -9.70 -6.25
CA ALA A 16 -4.49 -10.30 -7.28
C ALA A 16 -5.43 -9.25 -7.92
N LEU A 17 -6.07 -8.41 -7.10
CA LEU A 17 -6.91 -7.31 -7.57
C LEU A 17 -6.12 -6.27 -8.35
N TYR A 18 -4.87 -5.99 -7.95
CA TYR A 18 -4.00 -5.06 -8.65
C TYR A 18 -3.65 -5.51 -10.07
N VAL A 19 -3.27 -6.79 -10.22
CA VAL A 19 -3.02 -7.38 -11.55
C VAL A 19 -4.30 -7.39 -12.37
N LEU A 20 -5.41 -7.83 -11.78
CA LEU A 20 -6.71 -7.85 -12.45
C LEU A 20 -7.11 -6.45 -12.93
N LEU A 21 -6.84 -5.41 -12.15
CA LEU A 21 -7.18 -4.04 -12.49
C LEU A 21 -6.43 -3.55 -13.74
N PHE A 22 -5.13 -3.85 -13.87
CA PHE A 22 -4.38 -3.55 -15.10
C PHE A 22 -4.94 -4.30 -16.31
N TYR A 23 -5.29 -5.58 -16.16
CA TYR A 23 -5.95 -6.33 -17.22
C TYR A 23 -7.29 -5.72 -17.63
N THR A 24 -8.14 -5.37 -16.67
CA THR A 24 -9.43 -4.73 -16.97
C THR A 24 -9.26 -3.36 -17.63
N ARG A 25 -8.22 -2.60 -17.28
CA ARG A 25 -7.90 -1.33 -17.92
C ARG A 25 -7.54 -1.49 -19.39
N VAL A 26 -6.84 -2.55 -19.78
CA VAL A 26 -6.58 -2.88 -21.19
C VAL A 26 -7.89 -3.22 -21.92
N ILE A 27 -8.77 -4.00 -21.29
CA ILE A 27 -10.04 -4.45 -21.90
C ILE A 27 -10.99 -3.26 -22.12
N PHE A 28 -11.09 -2.36 -21.15
CA PHE A 28 -12.01 -1.22 -21.16
C PHE A 28 -11.33 0.10 -21.55
N ILE A 29 -10.22 0.03 -22.29
CA ILE A 29 -9.40 1.19 -22.62
C ILE A 29 -10.11 2.25 -23.47
N GLU A 30 -11.09 1.81 -24.25
CA GLU A 30 -11.93 2.68 -25.08
C GLU A 30 -13.09 3.30 -24.28
N ASP A 31 -13.37 2.81 -23.06
CA ASP A 31 -14.44 3.33 -22.22
C ASP A 31 -13.96 4.56 -21.42
N PRO A 32 -14.46 5.76 -21.75
CA PRO A 32 -14.07 7.00 -21.09
C PRO A 32 -14.65 7.15 -19.67
N VAL A 33 -15.42 6.20 -19.17
CA VAL A 33 -15.85 6.15 -17.77
C VAL A 33 -14.88 5.32 -16.94
N PHE A 34 -14.18 4.37 -17.57
CA PHE A 34 -13.35 3.40 -16.87
C PHE A 34 -12.07 4.02 -16.31
N GLU A 35 -11.44 4.96 -17.00
CA GLU A 35 -10.17 5.54 -16.56
C GLU A 35 -10.24 6.20 -15.15
N PRO A 36 -11.19 7.11 -14.83
CA PRO A 36 -11.36 7.66 -13.48
C PRO A 36 -11.58 6.57 -12.41
N ILE A 37 -12.38 5.56 -12.75
CA ILE A 37 -12.69 4.44 -11.85
C ILE A 37 -11.41 3.65 -11.58
N SER A 38 -10.65 3.32 -12.63
CA SER A 38 -9.41 2.56 -12.52
C SER A 38 -8.36 3.29 -11.68
N GLN A 39 -8.18 4.60 -11.88
CA GLN A 39 -7.25 5.43 -11.12
C GLN A 39 -7.63 5.50 -9.63
N CYS A 40 -8.93 5.60 -9.34
CA CYS A 40 -9.46 5.51 -7.99
C CYS A 40 -9.14 4.15 -7.35
N LEU A 41 -9.44 3.04 -8.05
CA LEU A 41 -9.22 1.68 -7.56
C LEU A 41 -7.73 1.38 -7.35
N PHE A 42 -6.84 1.82 -8.24
CA PHE A 42 -5.38 1.69 -8.04
C PHE A 42 -4.95 2.37 -6.75
N SER A 43 -5.40 3.60 -6.52
CA SER A 43 -5.08 4.37 -5.31
C SER A 43 -5.59 3.70 -4.03
N ILE A 44 -6.78 3.08 -4.06
CA ILE A 44 -7.32 2.31 -2.93
C ILE A 44 -6.42 1.11 -2.66
N LEU A 45 -6.09 0.32 -3.69
CA LEU A 45 -5.26 -0.87 -3.54
C LEU A 45 -3.88 -0.52 -3.00
N GLU A 46 -3.25 0.54 -3.52
CA GLU A 46 -1.97 1.03 -3.01
C GLU A 46 -2.06 1.39 -1.51
N GLY A 47 -3.08 2.17 -1.12
CA GLY A 47 -3.27 2.60 0.25
C GLY A 47 -3.50 1.42 1.20
N VAL A 48 -4.36 0.48 0.82
CA VAL A 48 -4.66 -0.72 1.60
C VAL A 48 -3.42 -1.61 1.73
N THR A 49 -2.65 -1.81 0.65
CA THR A 49 -1.41 -2.61 0.68
C THR A 49 -0.37 -1.97 1.59
N ILE A 50 -0.13 -0.65 1.49
CA ILE A 50 0.78 0.06 2.38
C ILE A 50 0.33 -0.07 3.84
N PHE A 51 -0.96 0.14 4.12
CA PHE A 51 -1.47 0.13 5.48
C PHE A 51 -1.43 -1.27 6.10
N THR A 52 -1.72 -2.29 5.29
CA THR A 52 -1.59 -3.71 5.67
C THR A 52 -0.13 -4.04 6.00
N PHE A 53 0.82 -3.64 5.14
CA PHE A 53 2.24 -3.85 5.40
C PHE A 53 2.73 -3.10 6.65
N PHE A 54 2.24 -1.88 6.89
CA PHE A 54 2.55 -1.12 8.10
C PHE A 54 2.08 -1.83 9.37
N ASN A 55 0.81 -2.27 9.41
CA ASN A 55 0.27 -2.99 10.56
C ASN A 55 0.97 -4.35 10.76
N MET A 56 1.38 -5.01 9.68
CA MET A 56 2.16 -6.25 9.71
C MET A 56 3.51 -6.04 10.40
N MET A 57 4.24 -4.96 10.07
CA MET A 57 5.50 -4.61 10.76
C MET A 57 5.30 -4.41 12.26
N LEU A 58 4.20 -3.75 12.66
CA LEU A 58 3.89 -3.55 14.08
C LEU A 58 3.57 -4.85 14.80
N LEU A 59 2.81 -5.75 14.18
CA LEU A 59 2.49 -7.05 14.78
C LEU A 59 3.73 -7.96 14.92
N LEU A 60 4.65 -7.93 13.95
CA LEU A 60 5.87 -8.73 14.00
C LEU A 60 6.76 -8.41 15.19
N VAL A 61 6.78 -7.16 15.65
CA VAL A 61 7.54 -6.74 16.82
C VAL A 61 6.74 -6.85 18.12
N GLY A 62 5.58 -7.51 18.12
CA GLY A 62 4.74 -7.71 19.31
C GLY A 62 3.64 -6.66 19.53
N GLY A 63 3.34 -5.84 18.52
CA GLY A 63 2.28 -4.84 18.54
C GLY A 63 2.77 -3.41 18.78
N THR A 64 1.82 -2.48 18.94
CA THR A 64 2.12 -1.04 18.98
C THR A 64 2.94 -0.65 20.21
N ALA A 65 2.66 -1.25 21.37
CA ALA A 65 3.39 -0.95 22.61
C ALA A 65 4.86 -1.39 22.53
N ALA A 66 5.12 -2.60 22.03
CA ALA A 66 6.46 -3.13 21.84
C ALA A 66 7.24 -2.37 20.76
N ALA A 67 6.58 -2.00 19.65
CA ALA A 67 7.19 -1.14 18.63
C ALA A 67 7.66 0.21 19.20
N VAL A 68 6.85 0.84 20.05
CA VAL A 68 7.22 2.07 20.75
C VAL A 68 8.38 1.84 21.71
N GLY A 69 8.39 0.71 22.44
CA GLY A 69 9.50 0.31 23.31
C GLY A 69 10.83 0.17 22.56
N HIS A 70 10.83 -0.53 21.43
CA HIS A 70 12.01 -0.68 20.57
C HIS A 70 12.50 0.64 19.97
N MET A 71 11.59 1.55 19.62
CA MET A 71 11.94 2.91 19.19
C MET A 71 12.48 3.77 20.33
N LYS A 72 12.11 3.49 21.59
CA LYS A 72 12.53 4.23 22.78
C LYS A 72 13.89 3.75 23.33
N GLN A 73 14.25 2.48 23.14
CA GLN A 73 15.51 1.91 23.64
C GLN A 73 16.78 2.62 23.15
N ASN A 74 16.70 3.41 22.09
CA ASN A 74 17.81 4.29 21.65
C ASN A 74 17.95 5.59 22.47
N ASN A 75 17.01 5.94 23.37
CA ASN A 75 16.84 7.32 23.88
C ASN A 75 16.30 7.46 25.33
N ASP A 76 16.38 6.46 26.21
CA ASP A 76 16.31 6.55 27.70
C ASP A 76 15.44 5.45 28.35
N GLU A 77 15.99 4.82 29.39
CA GLU A 77 15.45 3.70 30.16
C GLU A 77 14.35 4.06 31.19
N THR A 78 13.66 5.18 31.06
CA THR A 78 12.58 5.52 32.01
C THR A 78 11.27 4.85 31.62
N ASN A 79 10.74 4.01 32.51
CA ASN A 79 9.55 3.17 32.35
C ASN A 79 8.22 3.97 32.42
N ASP A 80 8.20 5.17 31.83
CA ASP A 80 7.03 6.06 31.86
C ASP A 80 6.11 5.81 30.66
N ASN A 81 4.88 5.42 31.00
CA ASN A 81 3.67 5.36 30.19
C ASN A 81 3.88 5.55 28.67
N TRP A 82 4.10 4.45 27.94
CA TRP A 82 4.44 4.45 26.50
C TRP A 82 3.46 5.26 25.63
N LEU A 83 2.22 5.42 26.09
CA LEU A 83 1.15 6.23 25.48
C LEU A 83 1.51 7.72 25.34
N LEU A 84 2.38 8.26 26.20
CA LEU A 84 2.80 9.68 26.19
C LEU A 84 4.18 9.89 25.57
N SER A 85 4.83 8.82 25.08
CA SER A 85 6.19 8.90 24.56
C SER A 85 6.26 9.68 23.22
N PRO A 86 7.35 10.43 22.96
CA PRO A 86 7.58 11.06 21.65
C PRO A 86 7.58 10.06 20.48
N CYS A 87 8.01 8.81 20.74
CA CYS A 87 8.00 7.72 19.77
C CYS A 87 6.58 7.29 19.40
N LYS A 88 5.65 7.23 20.38
CA LYS A 88 4.21 7.04 20.13
C LYS A 88 3.63 8.14 19.25
N ILE A 89 3.92 9.40 19.58
CA ILE A 89 3.43 10.55 18.79
C ILE A 89 3.94 10.46 17.35
N THR A 90 5.20 10.05 17.15
CA THR A 90 5.79 9.86 15.82
C THR A 90 5.10 8.74 15.05
N LEU A 91 4.84 7.61 15.71
CA LEU A 91 4.11 6.48 15.11
C LEU A 91 2.66 6.85 14.75
N ASP A 92 1.98 7.59 15.62
CA ASP A 92 0.62 8.09 15.40
C ASP A 92 0.57 9.03 14.20
N ARG A 93 1.57 9.91 14.05
CA ARG A 93 1.70 10.78 12.88
C ARG A 93 1.89 9.97 11.60
N PHE A 94 2.69 8.91 11.59
CA PHE A 94 2.85 8.06 10.40
C PHE A 94 1.56 7.34 10.04
N ARG A 95 0.86 6.78 11.03
CA ARG A 95 -0.45 6.15 10.83
C ARG A 95 -1.47 7.14 10.27
N SER A 96 -1.58 8.34 10.86
CA SER A 96 -2.49 9.38 10.37
C SER A 96 -2.18 9.78 8.93
N ARG A 97 -0.90 9.84 8.52
CA ARG A 97 -0.53 10.08 7.11
C ARG A 97 -1.01 8.97 6.19
N ILE A 98 -0.89 7.71 6.59
CA ILE A 98 -1.41 6.57 5.81
C ILE A 98 -2.95 6.64 5.70
N ILE A 99 -3.65 7.00 6.78
CA ILE A 99 -5.11 7.16 6.76
C ILE A 99 -5.51 8.30 5.80
N VAL A 100 -4.86 9.46 5.91
CA VAL A 100 -5.08 10.58 4.99
C VAL A 100 -4.79 10.16 3.56
N PHE A 101 -3.73 9.40 3.32
CA PHE A 101 -3.38 8.86 2.00
C PHE A 101 -4.48 7.96 1.43
N VAL A 102 -4.99 7.00 2.23
CA VAL A 102 -6.05 6.05 1.83
C VAL A 102 -7.35 6.78 1.48
N ILE A 103 -7.65 7.91 2.11
CA ILE A 103 -8.90 8.67 1.87
C ILE A 103 -8.72 9.69 0.75
N LEU A 104 -7.64 10.47 0.78
CA LEU A 104 -7.44 11.61 -0.10
C LEU A 104 -6.93 11.18 -1.48
N LYS A 105 -6.07 10.17 -1.57
CA LYS A 105 -5.48 9.80 -2.86
C LYS A 105 -6.51 9.25 -3.85
N PRO A 106 -7.45 8.36 -3.48
CA PRO A 106 -8.47 7.88 -4.42
C PRO A 106 -9.35 8.98 -4.99
N THR A 107 -9.71 9.98 -4.16
CA THR A 107 -10.52 11.11 -4.64
C THR A 107 -9.74 11.97 -5.62
N LEU A 108 -8.46 12.28 -5.32
CA LEU A 108 -7.59 13.02 -6.25
C LEU A 108 -7.35 12.25 -7.54
N ALA A 109 -7.15 10.92 -7.47
CA ALA A 109 -6.92 10.08 -8.64
C ALA A 109 -8.16 9.96 -9.54
N ALA A 110 -9.36 9.91 -8.94
CA ALA A 110 -10.61 9.95 -9.72
C ALA A 110 -10.77 11.28 -10.48
N VAL A 111 -10.47 12.40 -9.83
CA VAL A 111 -10.51 13.73 -10.46
C VAL A 111 -9.42 13.84 -11.55
N ASP A 112 -8.25 13.26 -11.31
CA ASP A 112 -7.16 13.19 -12.28
C ASP A 112 -7.56 12.42 -13.54
N GLY A 113 -8.09 11.20 -13.40
CA GLY A 113 -8.58 10.40 -14.52
C GLY A 113 -9.73 11.10 -15.27
N TRP A 114 -10.59 11.84 -14.57
CA TRP A 114 -11.60 12.68 -15.22
C TRP A 114 -10.96 13.82 -16.03
N ALA A 115 -9.96 14.50 -15.49
CA ALA A 115 -9.27 15.59 -16.18
C ALA A 115 -8.55 15.10 -17.43
N VAL A 116 -7.90 13.93 -17.37
CA VAL A 116 -7.27 13.27 -18.54
C VAL A 116 -8.30 12.97 -19.62
N ASN A 117 -9.47 12.43 -19.25
CA ASN A 117 -10.53 12.14 -20.21
C ASN A 117 -11.12 13.40 -20.84
N GLN A 118 -11.25 14.49 -20.09
CA GLN A 118 -11.70 15.78 -20.63
C GLN A 118 -10.66 16.39 -21.57
N GLN A 119 -9.36 16.29 -21.24
CA GLN A 119 -8.28 16.73 -22.12
C GLN A 119 -8.27 15.96 -23.44
N ALA A 120 -8.48 14.64 -23.40
CA ALA A 120 -8.54 13.80 -24.60
C ALA A 120 -9.71 14.20 -25.52
N ARG A 121 -10.85 14.61 -24.96
CA ARG A 121 -12.03 15.07 -25.71
C ARG A 121 -11.91 16.51 -26.22
N ASN A 122 -11.23 17.38 -25.47
CA ASN A 122 -11.11 18.81 -25.75
C ASN A 122 -9.64 19.24 -25.84
N PRO A 123 -8.88 18.78 -26.85
CA PRO A 123 -7.43 18.95 -26.91
C PRO A 123 -6.97 20.42 -27.02
N LEU A 124 -7.86 21.32 -27.48
CA LEU A 124 -7.56 22.75 -27.62
C LEU A 124 -7.61 23.51 -26.28
N THR A 125 -8.07 22.89 -25.19
CA THR A 125 -8.23 23.55 -23.89
C THR A 125 -7.12 23.12 -22.93
N ASP A 126 -6.17 24.01 -22.64
CA ASP A 126 -5.05 23.71 -21.74
C ASP A 126 -5.43 23.64 -20.25
N SER A 127 -6.63 24.08 -19.87
CA SER A 127 -7.06 24.11 -18.46
C SER A 127 -7.07 22.73 -17.80
N TYR A 128 -7.49 21.67 -18.51
CA TYR A 128 -7.52 20.32 -17.96
C TYR A 128 -6.12 19.74 -17.79
N ARG A 129 -5.20 20.07 -18.69
CA ARG A 129 -3.78 19.73 -18.57
C ARG A 129 -3.13 20.34 -17.34
N ILE A 130 -3.45 21.60 -17.01
CA ILE A 130 -2.95 22.25 -15.79
C ILE A 130 -3.46 21.54 -14.54
N VAL A 131 -4.76 21.22 -14.50
CA VAL A 131 -5.38 20.48 -13.39
C VAL A 131 -4.71 19.12 -13.21
N HIS A 132 -4.59 18.34 -14.28
CA HIS A 132 -3.90 17.05 -14.28
C HIS A 132 -2.46 17.16 -13.76
N SER A 133 -1.68 18.12 -14.28
CA SER A 133 -0.29 18.31 -13.87
C SER A 133 -0.18 18.65 -12.38
N ALA A 134 -1.06 19.51 -11.86
CA ALA A 134 -1.11 19.85 -10.45
C ALA A 134 -1.48 18.64 -9.58
N LEU A 135 -2.48 17.87 -9.98
CA LEU A 135 -2.92 16.66 -9.26
C LEU A 135 -1.83 15.59 -9.25
N ALA A 136 -1.15 15.36 -10.37
CA ALA A 136 -0.03 14.43 -10.45
C ALA A 136 1.09 14.78 -9.45
N VAL A 137 1.49 16.06 -9.38
CA VAL A 137 2.50 16.52 -8.41
C VAL A 137 2.05 16.28 -6.95
N VAL A 138 0.78 16.59 -6.64
CA VAL A 138 0.22 16.35 -5.29
C VAL A 138 0.19 14.85 -4.98
N MET A 139 -0.26 14.01 -5.90
CA MET A 139 -0.34 12.56 -5.71
C MET A 139 1.05 11.92 -5.53
N VAL A 140 2.04 12.32 -6.33
CA VAL A 140 3.43 11.87 -6.14
C VAL A 140 3.96 12.31 -4.78
N THR A 141 3.72 13.57 -4.39
CA THR A 141 4.16 14.09 -3.08
C THR A 141 3.53 13.32 -1.93
N LEU A 142 2.22 13.07 -1.96
CA LEU A 142 1.51 12.26 -0.97
C LEU A 142 2.08 10.84 -0.90
N THR A 143 2.38 10.24 -2.04
CA THR A 143 2.97 8.89 -2.13
C THR A 143 4.36 8.84 -1.52
N VAL A 144 5.22 9.82 -1.85
CA VAL A 144 6.57 9.93 -1.29
C VAL A 144 6.52 10.17 0.22
N LEU A 145 5.67 11.07 0.72
CA LEU A 145 5.55 11.35 2.15
C LEU A 145 5.06 10.14 2.95
N THR A 146 4.09 9.40 2.40
CA THR A 146 3.57 8.16 2.99
C THR A 146 4.66 7.09 3.01
N PHE A 147 5.36 6.91 1.89
CA PHE A 147 6.46 5.96 1.77
C PHE A 147 7.62 6.28 2.72
N LEU A 148 8.00 7.56 2.87
CA LEU A 148 9.03 7.98 3.82
C LEU A 148 8.62 7.70 5.27
N GLY A 149 7.33 7.81 5.60
CA GLY A 149 6.81 7.42 6.91
C GLY A 149 7.03 5.93 7.18
N VAL A 150 6.59 5.07 6.25
CA VAL A 150 6.77 3.62 6.35
C VAL A 150 8.25 3.21 6.34
N LEU A 151 9.08 3.86 5.53
CA LEU A 151 10.52 3.60 5.47
C LEU A 151 11.21 3.94 6.80
N ARG A 152 10.81 5.03 7.46
CA ARG A 152 11.32 5.38 8.79
C ARG A 152 10.93 4.31 9.81
N THR A 153 9.65 3.93 9.87
CA THR A 153 9.19 2.84 10.74
C THR A 153 9.93 1.53 10.46
N TYR A 154 10.15 1.19 9.19
CA TYR A 154 10.95 0.04 8.79
C TYR A 154 12.39 0.12 9.31
N LYS A 155 13.08 1.26 9.17
CA LYS A 155 14.47 1.41 9.63
C LYS A 155 14.60 1.21 11.14
N GLU A 156 13.66 1.73 11.92
CA GLU A 156 13.66 1.58 13.37
C GLU A 156 13.34 0.14 13.82
N LEU A 157 12.44 -0.55 13.12
CA LEU A 157 11.95 -1.86 13.54
C LEU A 157 12.67 -3.05 12.91
N LYS A 158 13.37 -2.87 11.78
CA LYS A 158 14.00 -3.98 11.03
C LYS A 158 14.95 -4.80 11.90
N ALA A 159 15.72 -4.17 12.78
CA ALA A 159 16.68 -4.86 13.64
C ALA A 159 16.03 -5.83 14.63
N HIS A 160 14.73 -5.63 14.91
CA HIS A 160 13.95 -6.40 15.88
C HIS A 160 13.06 -7.46 15.20
N ILE A 161 13.11 -7.57 13.87
CA ILE A 161 12.34 -8.54 13.09
C ILE A 161 13.30 -9.63 12.60
N SER A 162 12.91 -10.89 12.76
CA SER A 162 13.71 -12.04 12.31
C SER A 162 14.10 -11.91 10.83
N GLY A 163 15.37 -12.20 10.52
CA GLY A 163 15.89 -12.23 9.15
C GLY A 163 15.20 -13.25 8.25
N SER A 164 14.61 -14.32 8.83
CA SER A 164 13.83 -15.33 8.10
C SER A 164 12.63 -14.72 7.36
N PHE A 165 12.07 -13.64 7.90
CA PHE A 165 10.89 -12.97 7.35
C PHE A 165 11.18 -12.17 6.06
N LYS A 166 12.46 -11.96 5.68
CA LYS A 166 12.88 -11.25 4.47
C LYS A 166 12.19 -9.89 4.26
N LEU A 167 12.04 -9.11 5.34
CA LEU A 167 11.30 -7.85 5.37
C LEU A 167 11.72 -6.86 4.25
N THR A 168 13.01 -6.80 3.93
CA THR A 168 13.54 -5.94 2.86
C THR A 168 12.96 -6.29 1.49
N ALA A 169 12.89 -7.59 1.16
CA ALA A 169 12.36 -8.05 -0.13
C ALA A 169 10.86 -7.76 -0.23
N LYS A 170 10.12 -8.00 0.85
CA LYS A 170 8.68 -7.68 0.94
C LYS A 170 8.41 -6.19 0.77
N PHE A 171 9.22 -5.36 1.40
CA PHE A 171 9.14 -3.91 1.27
C PHE A 171 9.44 -3.45 -0.17
N LEU A 172 10.40 -4.07 -0.87
CA LEU A 172 10.68 -3.78 -2.27
C LEU A 172 9.51 -4.12 -3.19
N VAL A 173 8.80 -5.22 -2.93
CA VAL A 173 7.62 -5.61 -3.69
C VAL A 173 6.46 -4.63 -3.50
N VAL A 174 6.18 -4.24 -2.23
CA VAL A 174 5.18 -3.20 -1.94
C VAL A 174 5.55 -1.88 -2.59
N LYS A 175 6.84 -1.51 -2.58
CA LYS A 175 7.36 -0.33 -3.29
C LYS A 175 7.15 -0.42 -4.80
N GLY A 176 7.39 -1.60 -5.40
CA GLY A 176 7.20 -1.85 -6.83
C GLY A 176 5.77 -1.54 -7.27
N MET A 177 4.78 -1.94 -6.48
CA MET A 177 3.37 -1.65 -6.74
C MET A 177 3.11 -0.13 -6.83
N LEU A 178 3.68 0.66 -5.94
CA LEU A 178 3.55 2.14 -5.93
C LEU A 178 4.24 2.80 -7.13
N LEU A 179 5.36 2.24 -7.56
CA LEU A 179 6.12 2.77 -8.71
C LEU A 179 5.36 2.56 -10.02
N LEU A 180 4.81 1.36 -10.22
CA LEU A 180 4.13 0.98 -11.46
C LEU A 180 2.79 1.70 -11.67
N SER A 181 2.07 2.00 -10.60
CA SER A 181 0.75 2.64 -10.68
C SER A 181 0.89 4.17 -10.74
N THR A 182 1.42 4.77 -9.68
CA THR A 182 1.41 6.24 -9.54
C THR A 182 2.56 6.91 -10.29
N LEU A 183 3.79 6.42 -10.11
CA LEU A 183 4.97 7.11 -10.64
C LEU A 183 5.07 6.94 -12.17
N GLN A 184 4.81 5.74 -12.66
CA GLN A 184 4.81 5.47 -14.10
C GLN A 184 3.69 6.20 -14.83
N TRP A 185 2.48 6.26 -14.28
CA TRP A 185 1.38 7.06 -14.85
C TRP A 185 1.73 8.56 -14.89
N SER A 186 2.21 9.11 -13.76
CA SER A 186 2.62 10.53 -13.69
C SER A 186 3.73 10.86 -14.69
N LEU A 187 4.72 9.98 -14.84
CA LEU A 187 5.82 10.16 -15.76
C LEU A 187 5.37 10.05 -17.22
N ALA A 188 4.53 9.06 -17.53
CA ALA A 188 3.98 8.87 -18.87
C ALA A 188 3.19 10.12 -19.30
N ASN A 189 2.36 10.67 -18.43
CA ASN A 189 1.61 11.89 -18.72
C ASN A 189 2.48 13.16 -18.80
N ALA A 190 3.61 13.21 -18.10
CA ALA A 190 4.55 14.32 -18.25
C ALA A 190 5.22 14.32 -19.64
N ILE A 191 5.39 13.15 -20.25
CA ILE A 191 6.03 12.96 -21.55
C ILE A 191 4.99 13.06 -22.69
N VAL A 192 3.85 12.39 -22.53
CA VAL A 192 2.80 12.28 -23.55
C VAL A 192 1.80 13.43 -23.37
N ARG A 193 1.84 14.42 -24.27
CA ARG A 193 0.95 15.59 -24.20
C ARG A 193 -0.49 15.28 -24.58
N HIS A 194 -0.70 14.34 -25.49
CA HIS A 194 -2.01 13.92 -25.98
C HIS A 194 -1.97 12.41 -26.18
N TRP A 195 -2.84 11.68 -25.49
CA TRP A 195 -2.93 10.24 -25.63
C TRP A 195 -3.77 9.87 -26.85
N THR A 196 -3.19 9.11 -27.77
CA THR A 196 -3.96 8.33 -28.73
C THR A 196 -4.36 6.98 -28.11
N THR A 197 -5.43 6.37 -28.60
CA THR A 197 -5.88 5.03 -28.14
C THR A 197 -4.76 3.98 -28.28
N SER A 198 -3.96 4.06 -29.35
CA SER A 198 -2.83 3.14 -29.58
C SER A 198 -1.71 3.31 -28.56
N GLU A 199 -1.40 4.55 -28.15
CA GLU A 199 -0.39 4.81 -27.12
C GLU A 199 -0.87 4.36 -25.75
N LEU A 200 -2.14 4.58 -25.43
CA LEU A 200 -2.75 4.13 -24.18
C LEU A 200 -2.73 2.59 -24.11
N TYR A 201 -2.99 1.91 -25.24
CA TYR A 201 -2.94 0.45 -25.34
C TYR A 201 -1.52 -0.09 -25.13
N MET A 202 -0.52 0.50 -25.79
CA MET A 202 0.89 0.14 -25.56
C MET A 202 1.29 0.34 -24.10
N TYR A 203 0.99 1.50 -23.53
CA TYR A 203 1.28 1.82 -22.14
C TYR A 203 0.64 0.78 -21.20
N SER A 204 -0.65 0.51 -21.37
CA SER A 204 -1.39 -0.43 -20.52
C SER A 204 -0.87 -1.86 -20.66
N THR A 205 -0.45 -2.27 -21.87
CA THR A 205 0.17 -3.58 -22.11
C THR A 205 1.51 -3.72 -21.40
N ILE A 206 2.35 -2.67 -21.42
CA ILE A 206 3.61 -2.63 -20.66
C ILE A 206 3.33 -2.78 -19.17
N CYS A 207 2.37 -2.02 -18.63
CA CYS A 207 1.99 -2.13 -17.22
C CYS A 207 1.48 -3.52 -16.85
N VAL A 208 0.74 -4.21 -17.74
CA VAL A 208 0.34 -5.61 -17.50
C VAL A 208 1.56 -6.51 -17.37
N ALA A 209 2.53 -6.43 -18.30
CA ALA A 209 3.74 -7.23 -18.25
C ALA A 209 4.55 -6.98 -16.97
N GLU A 210 4.71 -5.72 -16.57
CA GLU A 210 5.39 -5.34 -15.34
C GLU A 210 4.62 -5.79 -14.09
N SER A 211 3.29 -5.73 -14.11
CA SER A 211 2.45 -6.23 -13.01
C SER A 211 2.54 -7.75 -12.85
N LEU A 212 2.64 -8.50 -13.97
CA LEU A 212 2.88 -9.94 -13.95
C LEU A 212 4.25 -10.27 -13.37
N LEU A 213 5.29 -9.56 -13.80
CA LEU A 213 6.62 -9.70 -13.23
C LEU A 213 6.60 -9.44 -11.72
N LEU A 214 5.93 -8.35 -11.30
CA LEU A 214 5.78 -8.02 -9.89
C LEU A 214 5.00 -9.10 -9.13
N ALA A 215 3.97 -9.70 -9.73
CA ALA A 215 3.21 -10.80 -9.14
C ALA A 215 4.06 -12.07 -8.96
N VAL A 216 4.92 -12.39 -9.93
CA VAL A 216 5.88 -13.49 -9.82
C VAL A 216 6.86 -13.23 -8.67
N VAL A 217 7.43 -12.02 -8.59
CA VAL A 217 8.31 -11.64 -7.48
C VAL A 217 7.57 -11.69 -6.15
N TYR A 218 6.32 -11.21 -6.10
CA TYR A 218 5.46 -11.31 -4.92
C TYR A 218 5.30 -12.75 -4.45
N PHE A 219 4.93 -13.67 -5.36
CA PHE A 219 4.78 -15.09 -5.04
C PHE A 219 6.05 -15.69 -4.43
N PHE A 220 7.22 -15.41 -5.00
CA PHE A 220 8.49 -15.94 -4.46
C PHE A 220 8.87 -15.33 -3.11
N VAL A 221 8.51 -14.08 -2.86
CA VAL A 221 8.89 -13.34 -1.65
C VAL A 221 7.93 -13.58 -0.48
N PHE A 222 6.64 -13.69 -0.74
CA PHE A 222 5.59 -13.80 0.28
C PHE A 222 5.01 -15.21 0.43
N THR A 223 5.03 -16.04 -0.62
CA THR A 223 4.31 -17.32 -0.62
C THR A 223 5.24 -18.52 -0.66
N ALA A 224 6.20 -18.55 -1.59
CA ALA A 224 6.99 -19.75 -1.87
C ALA A 224 8.13 -20.02 -0.88
N GLN A 225 8.58 -19.01 -0.12
CA GLN A 225 9.81 -19.09 0.68
C GLN A 225 9.64 -18.81 2.17
N GLU A 226 8.42 -18.89 2.71
CA GLU A 226 8.18 -18.64 4.13
C GLU A 226 7.89 -19.91 4.93
N PRO A 227 8.87 -20.41 5.71
CA PRO A 227 8.60 -21.42 6.73
C PRO A 227 7.74 -20.87 7.89
N ASP A 228 7.72 -19.54 8.07
CA ASP A 228 7.09 -18.83 9.20
C ASP A 228 5.71 -18.23 8.87
N VAL A 229 5.17 -18.41 7.64
CA VAL A 229 3.74 -18.15 7.41
C VAL A 229 3.02 -19.12 8.34
N PRO A 230 2.21 -18.65 9.29
CA PRO A 230 1.48 -19.56 10.14
C PRO A 230 0.53 -20.30 9.20
N HIS A 231 0.86 -21.55 8.87
CA HIS A 231 -0.07 -22.42 8.17
C HIS A 231 -1.26 -22.59 9.12
N LEU A 232 -2.49 -22.56 8.60
CA LEU A 232 -3.61 -22.94 9.45
C LEU A 232 -3.31 -24.37 9.93
N ASP A 233 -3.30 -24.58 11.25
CA ASP A 233 -3.39 -25.94 11.79
C ASP A 233 -4.52 -26.64 11.03
N SER A 234 -4.34 -27.91 10.67
CA SER A 234 -5.35 -28.69 9.95
C SER A 234 -6.73 -28.66 10.62
N ASP A 235 -6.73 -28.36 11.93
CA ASP A 235 -7.88 -28.39 12.82
C ASP A 235 -8.42 -26.98 13.12
N ALA A 236 -7.80 -25.93 12.57
CA ALA A 236 -8.26 -24.56 12.74
C ALA A 236 -9.55 -24.31 11.94
N ALA A 237 -10.51 -23.62 12.58
CA ALA A 237 -11.76 -23.24 11.93
C ALA A 237 -11.50 -22.58 10.57
N PRO A 238 -12.31 -22.88 9.53
CA PRO A 238 -12.05 -22.44 8.17
C PRO A 238 -11.86 -20.92 8.13
N PHE A 239 -10.73 -20.50 7.56
CA PHE A 239 -10.44 -19.08 7.37
C PHE A 239 -11.53 -18.47 6.51
N ARG A 240 -12.30 -17.54 7.08
CA ARG A 240 -13.38 -16.87 6.35
C ARG A 240 -12.74 -15.88 5.39
N VAL A 241 -12.73 -16.15 4.09
CA VAL A 241 -12.21 -15.22 3.06
C VAL A 241 -12.79 -13.80 3.22
N ALA A 242 -14.03 -13.69 3.71
CA ALA A 242 -14.65 -12.42 4.08
C ALA A 242 -13.83 -11.56 5.08
N SER A 243 -13.03 -12.15 5.97
CA SER A 243 -12.15 -11.40 6.88
C SER A 243 -10.97 -10.73 6.17
N ALA A 244 -10.62 -11.18 4.96
CA ALA A 244 -9.67 -10.44 4.11
C ALA A 244 -10.28 -9.11 3.64
N PHE A 245 -11.61 -9.03 3.47
CA PHE A 245 -12.29 -7.81 3.03
C PHE A 245 -12.62 -6.82 4.18
N ALA A 246 -12.37 -7.18 5.44
CA ALA A 246 -12.59 -6.32 6.60
C ALA A 246 -11.49 -5.24 6.74
N VAL A 247 -11.40 -4.34 5.77
CA VAL A 247 -10.42 -3.23 5.74
C VAL A 247 -10.54 -2.32 6.98
N TRP A 248 -11.73 -2.28 7.61
CA TRP A 248 -11.98 -1.54 8.85
C TRP A 248 -11.08 -1.95 10.02
N ASP A 249 -10.64 -3.21 10.09
CA ASP A 249 -9.72 -3.67 11.13
C ASP A 249 -8.34 -3.01 11.02
N LEU A 250 -7.96 -2.50 9.83
CA LEU A 250 -6.70 -1.76 9.67
C LEU A 250 -6.72 -0.45 10.47
N PHE A 251 -7.91 0.10 10.73
CA PHE A 251 -8.10 1.32 11.50
C PHE A 251 -8.14 1.06 13.01
N GLU A 252 -8.15 -0.20 13.45
CA GLU A 252 -8.06 -0.53 14.87
C GLU A 252 -6.69 -0.13 15.44
N TYR A 253 -6.72 0.56 16.59
CA TYR A 253 -5.52 1.08 17.24
C TYR A 253 -5.69 1.19 18.77
N PRO A 254 -4.65 0.94 19.57
CA PRO A 254 -3.37 0.29 19.24
C PRO A 254 -3.53 -1.13 18.69
N VAL A 255 -2.65 -1.49 17.75
CA VAL A 255 -2.58 -2.81 17.14
C VAL A 255 -1.99 -3.81 18.14
N GLY A 256 -2.65 -4.95 18.32
CA GLY A 256 -2.16 -6.06 19.15
C GLY A 256 -2.37 -5.89 20.66
N LYS A 257 -3.44 -5.21 21.10
CA LYS A 257 -3.80 -5.02 22.52
C LYS A 257 -3.75 -6.30 23.38
N ASP A 258 -4.03 -7.45 22.77
CA ASP A 258 -4.04 -8.75 23.48
C ASP A 258 -2.66 -9.45 23.50
N VAL A 259 -1.72 -9.02 22.66
CA VAL A 259 -0.37 -9.63 22.55
C VAL A 259 0.48 -9.26 23.77
N THR A 260 0.25 -8.09 24.36
CA THR A 260 0.90 -7.66 25.61
C THR A 260 0.55 -8.51 26.82
N TYR A 261 -0.54 -9.28 26.80
CA TYR A 261 -0.89 -10.20 27.90
C TYR A 261 -0.28 -11.61 27.75
N ALA A 262 0.17 -11.98 26.55
CA ALA A 262 0.75 -13.30 26.30
C ALA A 262 2.28 -13.35 26.47
N ALA A 263 2.96 -12.20 26.49
CA ALA A 263 4.41 -12.12 26.75
C ALA A 263 4.76 -11.95 28.25
N ALA A 264 3.76 -11.97 29.12
CA ALA A 264 3.90 -11.83 30.57
C ALA A 264 3.52 -13.11 31.35
N LEU A 265 3.43 -14.26 30.67
CA LEU A 265 3.20 -15.58 31.27
C LEU A 265 4.16 -16.61 30.68
#